data_AF-A0A7M4D772-F1
#
_entry.id   AF-A0A7M4D772-F1
#
_cell.length_a   1.000
_cell.length_b   1.000
_cell.length_c   1.000
_cell.angle_alpha   90.00
_cell.angle_beta   90.00
_cell.angle_gamma   90.00
#
_symmetry.space_group_name_H-M   'P 1'
#
loop_
_entity.id
_entity.type
_entity.pdbx_description
1 polymer ?
#
loop_
_entity_poly.entity_id
_entity_poly.type
_entity_poly.pdbx_seq_one_letter_code
_entity_poly.pdbx_strand_id
1 'polypeptide(L)'
;MTQGEMITDLSYLKEMSGNDKNIISEMIDIFLEQIPEFEEEISRSFEARNWQDLGAIAHKAKSSVRTMGMENSGDCLEQLEHFSKGNLKFELQLKRENRIEFSPQDEKNWTNVKNETMNDIDLVNIPVLVEEFLSQCPLAIKELKKTLGQL
;
A
#
# COMPACT_ATOMS: atom_id res chain seq x y z
N MET A 1 6.41 26.24 -16.55
CA MET A 1 7.58 25.82 -15.75
C MET A 1 7.07 24.75 -14.81
N THR A 2 7.32 23.47 -15.08
CA THR A 2 7.02 22.39 -14.13
C THR A 2 8.33 21.67 -13.89
N GLN A 3 9.10 22.17 -12.91
CA GLN A 3 10.07 21.29 -12.26
C GLN A 3 9.24 20.18 -11.65
N GLY A 4 9.42 18.95 -12.13
CA GLY A 4 8.69 17.79 -11.63
C GLY A 4 8.88 17.67 -10.13
N GLU A 5 7.78 17.61 -9.40
CA GLU A 5 7.80 17.31 -7.97
C GLU A 5 8.45 15.93 -7.80
N MET A 6 9.53 15.87 -7.01
CA MET A 6 10.13 14.58 -6.68
C MET A 6 9.15 13.82 -5.79
N ILE A 7 9.01 12.53 -6.07
CA ILE A 7 8.07 11.66 -5.34
C ILE A 7 8.73 11.13 -4.06
N THR A 8 10.05 11.08 -4.04
CA THR A 8 10.84 10.59 -2.91
C THR A 8 11.52 11.74 -2.14
N ASP A 9 11.47 11.65 -0.81
CA ASP A 9 12.22 12.51 0.11
C ASP A 9 13.00 11.66 1.11
N LEU A 10 14.30 11.51 0.85
CA LEU A 10 15.17 10.70 1.68
C LEU A 10 15.69 11.43 2.93
N SER A 11 15.15 12.61 3.27
CA SER A 11 15.57 13.35 4.46
C SER A 11 15.40 12.52 5.74
N TYR A 12 14.25 11.86 5.90
CA TYR A 12 13.99 10.95 7.02
C TYR A 12 14.99 9.78 7.05
N LEU A 13 15.19 9.14 5.90
CA LEU A 13 16.11 8.02 5.77
C LEU A 13 17.55 8.43 6.13
N LYS A 14 18.00 9.59 5.67
CA LYS A 14 19.32 10.17 5.99
C LYS A 14 19.47 10.49 7.47
N GLU A 15 18.43 11.02 8.11
CA GLU A 15 18.46 11.31 9.54
C GLU A 15 18.60 10.02 10.35
N MET A 16 17.77 9.01 10.05
CA MET A 16 17.77 7.73 10.77
C MET A 16 19.03 6.90 10.54
N SER A 17 19.69 7.06 9.39
CA SER A 17 20.95 6.38 9.08
C SER A 17 22.20 7.10 9.58
N GLY A 18 22.07 8.28 10.22
CA GLY A 18 23.21 9.13 10.54
C GLY A 18 23.96 9.62 9.29
N ASN A 19 23.25 9.71 8.16
CA ASN A 19 23.75 10.02 6.83
C ASN A 19 24.83 9.02 6.33
N ASP A 20 24.82 7.79 6.86
CA ASP A 20 25.68 6.70 6.37
C ASP A 20 25.19 6.23 5.00
N LYS A 21 26.02 6.45 3.99
CA LYS A 21 25.70 6.10 2.60
C LYS A 21 25.48 4.62 2.39
N ASN A 22 26.16 3.74 3.13
CA ASN A 22 26.00 2.30 2.99
C ASN A 22 24.62 1.88 3.48
N ILE A 23 24.19 2.39 4.64
CA ILE A 23 22.86 2.12 5.20
C ILE A 23 21.77 2.67 4.27
N ILE A 24 21.95 3.89 3.76
CA ILE A 24 21.00 4.49 2.81
C ILE A 24 20.89 3.64 1.54
N SER A 25 22.03 3.23 0.95
CA SER A 25 22.04 2.39 -0.25
C SER A 25 21.33 1.07 0.00
N GLU A 26 21.65 0.39 1.10
CA GLU A 26 21.03 -0.89 1.46
C GLU A 26 19.51 -0.77 1.62
N MET A 27 19.02 0.27 2.29
CA MET A 27 17.58 0.48 2.45
C MET A 27 16.89 0.81 1.13
N ILE A 28 17.54 1.58 0.23
CA ILE A 28 17.02 1.84 -1.10
C ILE A 28 16.99 0.55 -1.94
N ASP A 29 18.04 -0.27 -1.89
CA ASP A 29 18.12 -1.53 -2.62
C ASP A 29 17.02 -2.50 -2.16
N ILE A 30 16.82 -2.65 -0.85
CA ILE A 30 15.71 -3.44 -0.29
C ILE A 30 14.35 -2.94 -0.81
N PHE A 31 14.13 -1.62 -0.82
CA PHE A 31 12.89 -1.05 -1.32
C PHE A 31 12.69 -1.33 -2.82
N LEU A 32 13.75 -1.21 -3.63
CA LEU A 32 13.71 -1.49 -5.06
C LEU A 32 13.43 -2.97 -5.38
N GLU A 33 13.80 -3.89 -4.49
CA GLU A 33 13.42 -5.30 -4.58
C GLU A 33 11.96 -5.55 -4.18
N GLN A 34 11.44 -4.79 -3.22
CA GLN A 34 10.08 -4.95 -2.69
C GLN A 34 8.99 -4.31 -3.56
N ILE A 35 9.25 -3.14 -4.14
CA ILE A 35 8.20 -2.38 -4.82
C ILE A 35 7.51 -3.14 -5.98
N PRO A 36 8.20 -3.98 -6.79
CA PRO A 36 7.53 -4.77 -7.81
C PRO A 36 6.60 -5.84 -7.24
N GLU A 37 6.94 -6.42 -6.09
CA GLU A 37 6.06 -7.36 -5.36
C GLU A 37 4.79 -6.63 -4.92
N PHE A 38 4.92 -5.40 -4.39
CA PHE A 38 3.75 -4.61 -3.98
C PHE A 38 2.85 -4.27 -5.17
N GLU A 39 3.41 -3.88 -6.31
CA GLU A 39 2.65 -3.59 -7.53
C GLU A 39 1.85 -4.83 -7.97
N GLU A 40 2.51 -5.99 -8.06
CA GLU A 40 1.88 -7.23 -8.49
C GLU A 40 0.78 -7.67 -7.51
N GLU A 41 1.06 -7.67 -6.20
CA GLU A 41 0.13 -8.14 -5.20
C GLU A 41 -1.09 -7.22 -5.03
N ILE A 42 -0.91 -5.90 -5.13
CA ILE A 42 -2.02 -4.93 -5.12
C ILE A 42 -2.90 -5.14 -6.34
N SER A 43 -2.31 -5.19 -7.54
CA SER A 43 -3.04 -5.39 -8.79
C SER A 43 -3.82 -6.71 -8.76
N ARG A 44 -3.16 -7.82 -8.41
CA ARG A 44 -3.76 -9.15 -8.34
C ARG A 44 -4.89 -9.21 -7.31
N SER A 45 -4.69 -8.65 -6.12
CA SER A 45 -5.70 -8.68 -5.05
C SER A 45 -6.92 -7.83 -5.40
N PHE A 46 -6.71 -6.68 -6.05
CA PHE A 46 -7.78 -5.84 -6.54
C PHE A 46 -8.59 -6.53 -7.65
N GLU A 47 -7.93 -7.10 -8.67
CA GLU A 47 -8.60 -7.83 -9.76
C GLU A 47 -9.41 -9.02 -9.24
N ALA A 48 -8.87 -9.74 -8.25
CA ALA A 48 -9.54 -10.85 -7.59
C ALA A 48 -10.63 -10.42 -6.59
N ARG A 49 -10.79 -9.11 -6.33
CA ARG A 49 -11.64 -8.54 -5.26
C ARG A 49 -11.37 -9.18 -3.90
N ASN A 50 -10.12 -9.56 -3.64
CA ASN A 50 -9.71 -10.14 -2.38
C ASN A 50 -9.35 -9.01 -1.40
N TRP A 51 -10.38 -8.46 -0.74
CA TRP A 51 -10.23 -7.31 0.15
C TRP A 51 -9.35 -7.59 1.38
N GLN A 52 -9.28 -8.85 1.81
CA GLN A 52 -8.38 -9.24 2.90
C GLN A 52 -6.93 -9.02 2.48
N ASP A 53 -6.55 -9.58 1.33
CA ASP A 53 -5.16 -9.52 0.87
C ASP A 53 -4.82 -8.12 0.38
N LEU A 54 -5.75 -7.43 -0.30
CA LEU A 54 -5.56 -6.03 -0.73
C LEU A 54 -5.28 -5.10 0.46
N GLY A 55 -6.06 -5.24 1.54
CA GLY A 55 -5.83 -4.46 2.77
C GLY A 55 -4.51 -4.81 3.45
N ALA A 56 -4.12 -6.09 3.45
CA ALA A 56 -2.86 -6.55 4.05
C ALA A 56 -1.63 -6.05 3.29
N ILE A 57 -1.63 -6.15 1.95
CA ILE A 57 -0.52 -5.65 1.15
C ILE A 57 -0.43 -4.12 1.19
N ALA A 58 -1.56 -3.41 1.20
CA ALA A 58 -1.58 -1.96 1.35
C ALA A 58 -0.94 -1.53 2.68
N HIS A 59 -1.25 -2.22 3.78
CA HIS A 59 -0.62 -1.98 5.08
C HIS A 59 0.91 -2.21 5.05
N LYS A 60 1.36 -3.31 4.44
CA LYS A 60 2.79 -3.66 4.31
C LYS A 60 3.55 -2.63 3.47
N ALA A 61 2.98 -2.24 2.33
CA ALA A 61 3.58 -1.27 1.42
C ALA A 61 3.63 0.14 2.03
N LYS A 62 2.62 0.53 2.83
CA LYS A 62 2.50 1.87 3.41
C LYS A 62 3.76 2.32 4.16
N SER A 63 4.26 1.50 5.08
CA SER A 63 5.47 1.86 5.85
C SER A 63 6.71 1.89 4.97
N SER A 64 6.81 0.96 4.02
CA SER A 64 7.93 0.87 3.09
C SER A 64 8.05 2.14 2.23
N VAL A 65 6.95 2.61 1.63
CA VAL A 65 6.97 3.82 0.79
C VAL A 65 7.18 5.11 1.61
N ARG A 66 6.62 5.20 2.82
CA ARG A 66 6.88 6.34 3.72
C ARG A 66 8.33 6.40 4.18
N THR A 67 9.01 5.25 4.32
CA THR A 67 10.46 5.22 4.63
C THR A 67 11.29 5.89 3.52
N MET A 68 10.82 5.81 2.26
CA MET A 68 11.43 6.51 1.11
C MET A 68 10.90 7.95 0.92
N GLY A 69 10.11 8.46 1.87
CA GLY A 69 9.53 9.80 1.85
C GLY A 69 8.38 9.98 0.86
N MET A 70 7.78 8.88 0.39
CA MET A 70 6.64 8.92 -0.54
C MET A 70 5.32 9.12 0.22
N GLU A 71 5.17 10.26 0.90
CA GLU A 71 4.04 10.50 1.82
C GLU A 71 2.68 10.38 1.12
N ASN A 72 2.53 10.95 -0.08
CA ASN A 72 1.29 10.84 -0.86
C ASN A 72 0.94 9.37 -1.18
N SER A 73 1.94 8.54 -1.54
CA SER A 73 1.71 7.11 -1.75
C SER A 73 1.38 6.39 -0.44
N GLY A 74 1.97 6.81 0.68
CA GLY A 74 1.62 6.33 2.02
C GLY A 74 0.17 6.59 2.37
N ASP A 75 -0.32 7.80 2.13
CA ASP A 75 -1.71 8.20 2.37
C ASP A 75 -2.69 7.49 1.43
N CYS A 76 -2.29 7.28 0.18
CA CYS A 76 -3.03 6.48 -0.79
C CYS A 76 -3.21 5.03 -0.31
N LEU A 77 -2.11 4.40 0.13
CA LEU A 77 -2.13 3.02 0.64
C LEU A 77 -2.90 2.91 1.97
N GLU A 78 -2.85 3.93 2.81
CA GLU A 78 -3.65 4.00 4.04
C GLU A 78 -5.16 4.00 3.73
N GLN A 79 -5.59 4.84 2.79
CA GLN A 79 -6.98 4.85 2.35
C GLN A 79 -7.39 3.51 1.71
N LEU A 80 -6.51 2.94 0.87
CA LEU A 80 -6.73 1.64 0.25
C LEU A 80 -6.88 0.53 1.30
N GLU A 81 -6.04 0.53 2.35
CA GLU A 81 -6.14 -0.38 3.50
C GLU A 81 -7.51 -0.27 4.17
N HIS A 82 -7.96 0.95 4.48
CA HIS A 82 -9.23 1.16 5.16
C HIS A 82 -10.44 0.79 4.31
N PHE A 83 -10.49 1.21 3.04
CA PHE A 83 -11.59 0.84 2.14
C PHE A 83 -11.67 -0.67 1.93
N SER A 84 -10.52 -1.35 1.81
CA SER A 84 -10.47 -2.80 1.70
C SER A 84 -11.03 -3.49 2.95
N LYS A 85 -10.63 -3.07 4.15
CA LYS A 85 -11.20 -3.61 5.40
C LYS A 85 -12.70 -3.35 5.50
N GLY A 86 -13.15 -2.18 5.05
CA GLY A 86 -14.56 -1.82 4.92
C GLY A 86 -15.37 -2.76 4.03
N ASN A 87 -14.87 -3.01 2.82
CA ASN A 87 -15.52 -3.92 1.87
C ASN A 87 -15.51 -5.36 2.38
N LEU A 88 -14.42 -5.80 2.99
CA LEU A 88 -14.35 -7.11 3.64
C LEU A 88 -15.41 -7.26 4.74
N LYS A 89 -15.56 -6.23 5.59
CA LYS A 89 -16.61 -6.22 6.61
C LYS A 89 -18.00 -6.37 5.97
N PHE A 90 -18.28 -5.59 4.92
CA PHE A 90 -19.57 -5.63 4.24
C PHE A 90 -19.87 -7.01 3.66
N GLU A 91 -18.91 -7.63 2.96
CA GLU A 91 -19.08 -8.99 2.42
C GLU A 91 -19.35 -10.03 3.51
N LEU A 92 -18.59 -9.97 4.61
CA LEU A 92 -18.81 -10.86 5.74
C LEU A 92 -20.17 -10.60 6.41
N GLN A 93 -20.59 -9.35 6.52
CA GLN A 93 -21.90 -9.00 7.05
C GLN A 93 -23.02 -9.60 6.19
N LEU A 94 -22.95 -9.48 4.86
CA LEU A 94 -23.89 -10.11 3.94
C LEU A 94 -23.91 -11.63 4.09
N LYS A 95 -22.76 -12.29 4.26
CA LYS A 95 -22.71 -13.73 4.54
C LYS A 95 -23.52 -14.08 5.80
N ARG A 96 -23.37 -13.31 6.90
CA ARG A 96 -24.12 -13.54 8.15
C ARG A 96 -25.62 -13.34 7.97
N GLU A 97 -26.01 -12.27 7.29
CA GLU A 97 -27.42 -11.93 7.04
C GLU A 97 -28.11 -13.01 6.19
N ASN A 98 -27.38 -13.57 5.23
CA ASN A 98 -27.83 -14.69 4.40
C ASN A 98 -27.67 -16.06 5.06
N ARG A 99 -27.29 -16.13 6.35
CA ARG A 99 -27.08 -17.35 7.12
C ARG A 99 -26.07 -18.32 6.49
N ILE A 100 -25.07 -17.77 5.79
CA ILE A 100 -23.94 -18.53 5.26
C ILE A 100 -23.01 -18.84 6.43
N GLU A 101 -22.63 -20.11 6.58
CA GLU A 101 -21.69 -20.54 7.61
C GLU A 101 -20.32 -19.90 7.39
N PHE A 102 -19.74 -19.39 8.47
CA PHE A 102 -18.41 -18.80 8.43
C PHE A 102 -17.35 -19.90 8.47
N SER A 103 -16.37 -19.83 7.58
CA SER A 103 -15.14 -20.58 7.75
C SER A 103 -14.32 -20.03 8.93
N PRO A 104 -13.34 -20.79 9.46
CA PRO A 104 -12.42 -20.28 10.48
C PRO A 104 -11.70 -18.98 10.06
N GLN A 105 -11.43 -18.83 8.76
CA GLN A 105 -10.82 -17.61 8.21
C GLN A 105 -11.82 -16.45 8.20
N ASP A 106 -13.09 -16.69 7.86
CA ASP A 106 -14.14 -15.66 7.92
C ASP A 106 -14.33 -15.13 9.36
N GLU A 107 -14.27 -16.01 10.37
CA GLU A 107 -14.36 -15.60 11.78
C GLU A 107 -13.18 -14.71 12.21
N LYS A 108 -11.97 -15.08 11.79
CA LYS A 108 -10.76 -14.29 12.03
C LYS A 108 -10.88 -12.93 11.36
N ASN A 109 -11.25 -12.91 10.08
CA ASN A 109 -11.44 -11.68 9.31
C ASN A 109 -12.50 -10.79 9.97
N TRP A 110 -13.66 -11.35 10.33
CA TRP A 110 -14.73 -10.61 11.00
C TRP A 110 -14.26 -9.98 12.30
N THR A 111 -13.49 -10.70 13.11
CA THR A 111 -12.94 -10.14 14.35
C THR A 111 -12.06 -8.92 14.09
N ASN A 112 -11.31 -8.92 12.99
CA ASN A 112 -10.43 -7.83 12.60
C ASN A 112 -11.19 -6.62 12.04
N VAL A 113 -12.28 -6.83 11.30
CA VAL A 113 -12.96 -5.75 10.57
C VAL A 113 -14.34 -5.35 11.09
N LYS A 114 -14.90 -6.05 12.09
CA LYS A 114 -16.27 -5.77 12.60
C LYS A 114 -16.53 -4.32 13.02
N ASN A 115 -15.48 -3.62 13.44
CA ASN A 115 -15.56 -2.23 13.91
C ASN A 115 -15.31 -1.18 12.80
N GLU A 116 -14.96 -1.62 11.58
CA GLU A 116 -14.71 -0.70 10.46
C GLU A 116 -15.98 0.03 10.05
N THR A 117 -15.87 1.33 9.79
CA THR A 117 -17.02 2.20 9.47
C THR A 117 -16.99 2.73 8.04
N MET A 118 -15.79 2.85 7.46
CA MET A 118 -15.59 3.26 6.08
C MET A 118 -15.61 2.04 5.16
N ASN A 119 -16.15 2.18 3.95
CA ASN A 119 -16.12 1.18 2.89
C ASN A 119 -16.23 1.88 1.53
N ASP A 120 -16.00 1.15 0.45
CA ASP A 120 -16.12 1.60 -0.93
C ASP A 120 -16.81 0.50 -1.77
N ILE A 121 -18.03 0.15 -1.38
CA ILE A 121 -18.79 -0.96 -1.98
C ILE A 121 -19.06 -0.69 -3.48
N ASP A 122 -19.29 0.58 -3.83
CA ASP A 122 -19.57 1.02 -5.20
C ASP A 122 -18.30 1.16 -6.06
N LEU A 123 -17.11 0.87 -5.50
CA LEU A 123 -15.81 0.96 -6.17
C LEU A 123 -15.54 2.33 -6.81
N VAL A 124 -15.82 3.40 -6.06
CA VAL A 124 -15.58 4.78 -6.49
C VAL A 124 -14.14 5.20 -6.19
N ASN A 125 -13.56 4.68 -5.10
CA ASN A 125 -12.28 5.14 -4.56
C ASN A 125 -11.15 4.13 -4.77
N ILE A 126 -11.38 2.84 -4.48
CA ILE A 126 -10.35 1.79 -4.55
C ILE A 126 -9.68 1.75 -5.93
N PRO A 127 -10.40 1.76 -7.07
CA PRO A 127 -9.73 1.70 -8.38
C PRO A 127 -8.82 2.90 -8.63
N VAL A 128 -9.25 4.10 -8.20
CA VAL A 128 -8.48 5.34 -8.34
C VAL A 128 -7.20 5.26 -7.50
N LEU A 129 -7.31 4.81 -6.25
CA LEU A 129 -6.16 4.65 -5.35
C LEU A 129 -5.17 3.60 -5.87
N VAL A 130 -5.66 2.49 -6.42
CA VAL A 130 -4.80 1.47 -7.04
C VAL A 130 -4.06 2.05 -8.23
N GLU A 131 -4.76 2.72 -9.15
CA GLU A 131 -4.15 3.34 -10.32
C GLU A 131 -3.13 4.43 -9.93
N GLU A 132 -3.49 5.27 -8.96
CA GLU A 132 -2.63 6.31 -8.42
C GLU A 132 -1.34 5.71 -7.88
N PHE A 133 -1.41 4.73 -6.99
CA PHE A 133 -0.22 4.07 -6.44
C PHE A 133 0.68 3.45 -7.51
N LEU A 134 0.10 2.67 -8.42
CA LEU A 134 0.83 2.00 -9.50
C LEU A 134 1.51 3.00 -10.44
N SER A 135 0.89 4.15 -10.70
CA SER A 135 1.49 5.19 -11.55
C SER A 135 2.74 5.85 -10.92
N GLN A 136 2.84 5.89 -9.59
CA GLN A 136 3.96 6.50 -8.87
C GLN A 136 5.17 5.56 -8.77
N CYS A 137 4.93 4.25 -8.72
CA CYS A 137 5.98 3.23 -8.56
C CYS A 137 7.14 3.34 -9.58
N PRO A 138 6.91 3.40 -10.91
CA PRO A 138 8.00 3.51 -11.87
C PRO A 138 8.78 4.83 -11.76
N LEU A 139 8.13 5.90 -11.30
CA LEU A 139 8.76 7.20 -11.09
C LEU A 139 9.67 7.17 -9.85
N ALA A 140 9.19 6.60 -8.74
CA ALA A 140 9.98 6.39 -7.54
C ALA A 140 11.20 5.49 -7.80
N ILE A 141 11.03 4.38 -8.51
CA ILE A 141 12.13 3.48 -8.91
C ILE A 141 13.20 4.26 -9.68
N LYS A 142 12.79 5.13 -10.61
CA LYS A 142 13.71 5.93 -11.42
C LYS A 142 14.48 6.95 -10.57
N GLU A 143 13.81 7.63 -9.63
CA GLU A 143 14.43 8.59 -8.72
C GLU A 143 15.44 7.93 -7.79
N LEU A 144 15.07 6.79 -7.20
CA LEU A 144 15.91 6.05 -6.27
C LEU A 144 17.13 5.45 -6.96
N LYS A 145 16.99 4.86 -8.16
CA LYS A 145 18.13 4.38 -8.96
C LYS A 145 19.08 5.50 -9.34
N LYS A 146 18.56 6.68 -9.66
CA LYS A 146 19.40 7.87 -9.92
C LYS A 146 20.17 8.28 -8.67
N THR A 147 19.53 8.21 -7.50
CA THR A 147 20.15 8.54 -6.22
C THR A 147 21.27 7.57 -5.87
N LEU A 148 21.06 6.25 -6.04
CA LEU A 148 22.10 5.24 -5.85
C LEU A 148 23.34 5.50 -6.71
N GLY A 149 23.16 5.92 -7.96
CA GLY A 149 24.28 6.27 -8.84
C GLY A 149 25.06 7.54 -8.43
N GLN A 150 24.59 8.28 -7.43
CA GLN A 150 25.18 9.52 -6.93
C GLN A 150 25.75 9.39 -5.50
N LEU A 151 25.42 8.31 -4.79
CA LEU A 151 25.95 7.99 -3.46
C LEU A 151 27.37 7.44 -3.57
#